data_AF-A0A2V9RGL8-F1
#
_entry.id   AF-A0A2V9RGL8-F1
#
_cell.length_a   1.000
_cell.length_b   1.000
_cell.length_c   1.000
_cell.angle_alpha   90.00
_cell.angle_beta   90.00
_cell.angle_gamma   90.00
#
_symmetry.space_group_name_H-M   'P 1'
#
loop_
_entity.id
_entity.type
_entity.pdbx_description
1 polymer ?
#
loop_
_entity_poly.entity_id
_entity_poly.type
_entity_poly.pdbx_seq_one_letter_code
_entity_poly.pdbx_strand_id
1 'polypeptide(L)'
;MPDNAIYHLANGLLRISQYEFPFELNDITRAYYERMSKVATGQRAAAMKAILKNPPDKTAIARLSEDPIDHSTMRTTCVATRLNAGHANNALPQMAQANVNCRIFPGH
;
A
#
# COMPACT_ATOMS: atom_id res chain seq x y z
N MET A 1 -4.82 21.96 21.37
CA MET A 1 -4.86 21.04 22.53
C MET A 1 -3.43 20.82 23.02
N PRO A 2 -3.21 20.59 24.32
CA PRO A 2 -1.90 20.16 24.81
C PRO A 2 -1.44 18.88 24.10
N ASP A 3 -0.13 18.65 24.07
CA ASP A 3 0.52 17.49 23.45
C ASP A 3 -0.13 16.18 23.96
N ASN A 4 -0.83 15.48 23.06
CA ASN A 4 -1.53 14.24 23.33
C ASN A 4 -0.94 13.14 22.45
N ALA A 5 -0.20 12.22 23.06
CA ALA A 5 0.54 11.18 22.34
C ALA A 5 -0.35 10.35 21.41
N ILE A 6 -1.62 10.11 21.78
CA ILE A 6 -2.58 9.37 20.95
C ILE A 6 -2.86 10.13 19.67
N TYR A 7 -3.16 11.43 19.76
CA TYR A 7 -3.50 12.23 18.59
C TYR A 7 -2.30 12.43 17.67
N HIS A 8 -1.11 12.62 18.24
CA HIS A 8 0.13 12.68 17.46
C HIS A 8 0.38 11.39 16.68
N LEU A 9 0.30 10.23 17.35
CA LEU A 9 0.48 8.93 16.68
C LEU A 9 -0.63 8.66 15.66
N ALA A 10 -1.89 8.89 16.01
CA ALA A 10 -3.04 8.66 15.13
C ALA A 10 -2.93 9.47 13.84
N ASN A 11 -2.51 10.74 13.91
CA ASN A 11 -2.24 11.55 12.73
C ASN A 11 -1.14 10.96 11.84
N GLY A 12 -0.08 10.39 12.42
CA GLY A 12 0.96 9.67 11.68
C GLY A 12 0.44 8.40 11.01
N LEU A 13 -0.36 7.60 11.73
CA LEU A 13 -0.95 6.37 11.20
C LEU A 13 -1.95 6.65 10.08
N LEU A 14 -2.74 7.72 10.18
CA LEU A 14 -3.63 8.14 9.11
C LEU A 14 -2.85 8.49 7.84
N ARG A 15 -1.74 9.23 7.98
CA ARG A 15 -0.86 9.53 6.84
C ARG A 15 -0.30 8.26 6.21
N ILE A 16 0.16 7.29 7.02
CA ILE A 16 0.64 5.99 6.51
C ILE A 16 -0.49 5.24 5.77
N SER A 17 -1.71 5.20 6.33
CA SER A 17 -2.84 4.49 5.73
C SER A 17 -3.32 5.06 4.40
N GLN A 18 -3.06 6.34 4.15
CA GLN A 18 -3.44 7.07 2.94
C GLN A 18 -2.28 7.19 1.94
N TYR A 19 -1.08 6.76 2.33
CA TYR A 19 0.10 6.86 1.49
C TYR A 19 0.12 5.71 0.48
N GLU A 20 -0.05 6.06 -0.78
CA GLU A 20 0.11 5.14 -1.90
C GLU A 20 1.58 5.16 -2.34
N PHE A 21 2.28 4.04 -2.14
CA PHE A 21 3.64 3.91 -2.65
C PHE A 21 3.67 3.93 -4.18
N PRO A 22 4.78 4.37 -4.81
CA PRO A 22 4.90 4.41 -6.25
C PRO A 22 4.63 3.05 -6.91
N PHE A 23 4.07 3.07 -8.12
CA PHE A 23 3.98 1.89 -8.96
C PHE A 23 5.37 1.49 -9.46
N GLU A 24 5.70 0.20 -9.33
CA GLU A 24 6.97 -0.36 -9.72
C GLU A 24 6.78 -1.73 -10.38
N LEU A 25 7.62 -2.02 -11.39
CA LEU A 25 7.74 -3.36 -11.99
C LEU A 25 9.21 -3.68 -12.19
N ASN A 26 9.68 -4.72 -11.51
CA ASN A 26 10.95 -5.38 -11.75
C ASN A 26 10.79 -6.49 -12.81
N ASP A 27 11.88 -7.16 -13.17
CA ASP A 27 11.85 -8.21 -14.20
C ASP A 27 10.89 -9.37 -13.86
N ILE A 28 10.77 -9.72 -12.56
CA ILE A 28 9.93 -10.82 -12.09
C ILE A 28 8.44 -10.46 -12.22
N THR A 29 8.05 -9.30 -11.70
CA THR A 29 6.66 -8.80 -11.73
C THR A 29 6.23 -8.45 -13.16
N ARG A 30 7.14 -7.93 -13.98
CA ARG A 30 6.92 -7.74 -15.42
C ARG A 30 6.62 -9.05 -16.13
N ALA A 31 7.47 -10.07 -15.95
CA ALA A 31 7.24 -11.39 -16.53
C ALA A 31 5.95 -12.05 -16.03
N TYR A 32 5.58 -11.83 -14.76
CA TYR A 32 4.29 -12.27 -14.21
C TYR A 32 3.13 -11.66 -15.00
N TYR A 33 3.07 -10.33 -15.13
CA TYR A 33 1.98 -9.67 -15.84
C TYR A 33 1.96 -9.97 -17.34
N GLU A 34 3.12 -10.17 -17.97
CA GLU A 34 3.20 -10.62 -19.37
C GLU A 34 2.51 -11.96 -19.56
N ARG A 35 2.77 -12.94 -18.68
CA ARG A 35 2.13 -14.26 -18.73
C ARG A 35 0.65 -14.19 -18.37
N MET A 36 0.31 -13.50 -17.28
CA MET A 36 -1.07 -13.39 -16.82
C MET A 36 -1.96 -12.67 -17.82
N SER A 37 -1.43 -11.70 -18.57
CA SER A 37 -2.20 -11.02 -19.61
C SER A 37 -2.62 -11.89 -20.80
N LYS A 38 -2.00 -13.06 -20.97
CA LYS A 38 -2.35 -14.06 -21.99
C LYS A 38 -3.42 -15.04 -21.50
N VAL A 39 -3.53 -15.22 -20.19
CA VAL A 39 -4.50 -16.12 -19.54
C VAL A 39 -5.77 -15.40 -19.15
N ALA A 40 -5.64 -14.15 -18.67
CA ALA A 40 -6.77 -13.30 -18.36
C ALA A 40 -7.55 -12.95 -19.64
N THR A 41 -8.82 -12.56 -19.45
CA THR A 41 -9.71 -12.16 -20.55
C THR A 41 -10.25 -10.74 -20.33
N GLY A 42 -10.83 -10.17 -21.39
CA GLY A 42 -11.52 -8.89 -21.35
C GLY A 42 -10.68 -7.73 -20.82
N GLN A 43 -11.30 -6.91 -19.97
CA GLN A 43 -10.73 -5.66 -19.47
C GLN A 43 -9.50 -5.87 -18.56
N ARG A 44 -9.44 -6.99 -17.83
CA ARG A 44 -8.30 -7.35 -16.98
C ARG A 44 -7.05 -7.61 -17.81
N ALA A 45 -7.17 -8.40 -18.87
CA ALA A 45 -6.07 -8.67 -19.80
C ALA A 45 -5.55 -7.38 -20.45
N ALA A 46 -6.45 -6.50 -20.88
CA ALA A 46 -6.09 -5.21 -21.45
C ALA A 46 -5.35 -4.32 -20.44
N ALA A 47 -5.80 -4.27 -19.18
CA ALA A 47 -5.13 -3.52 -18.13
C ALA A 47 -3.72 -4.08 -17.84
N MET A 48 -3.57 -5.40 -17.73
CA MET A 48 -2.27 -6.05 -17.53
C MET A 48 -1.29 -5.72 -18.68
N LYS A 49 -1.74 -5.70 -19.93
CA LYS A 49 -0.89 -5.29 -21.07
C LYS A 49 -0.54 -3.81 -21.02
N ALA A 50 -1.44 -2.96 -20.53
CA ALA A 50 -1.26 -1.52 -20.50
C ALA A 50 -0.25 -1.06 -19.43
N ILE A 51 -0.18 -1.75 -18.28
CA ILE A 51 0.83 -1.46 -17.25
C ILE A 51 2.25 -1.87 -17.66
N LEU A 52 2.41 -2.71 -18.68
CA LEU A 52 3.71 -3.14 -19.19
C LEU A 52 4.35 -2.13 -20.16
N LYS A 53 3.60 -1.13 -20.63
CA LYS A 53 4.08 -0.09 -21.55
C LYS A 53 5.07 0.86 -20.87
N ASN A 54 5.80 1.64 -21.67
CA ASN A 54 6.65 2.71 -21.20
C ASN A 54 6.25 4.05 -21.88
N PRO A 55 5.66 5.02 -21.14
CA PRO A 55 5.27 4.96 -19.74
C PRO A 55 4.05 4.03 -19.50
N PRO A 56 3.89 3.47 -18.28
CA PRO A 56 2.76 2.62 -17.95
C PRO A 56 1.46 3.42 -17.87
N ASP A 57 0.34 2.79 -18.26
CA ASP A 57 -0.98 3.43 -18.24
C ASP A 57 -1.53 3.58 -16.82
N LYS A 58 -1.64 4.83 -16.35
CA LYS A 58 -2.14 5.16 -15.00
C LYS A 58 -3.57 4.67 -14.74
N THR A 59 -4.43 4.66 -15.75
CA THR A 59 -5.82 4.19 -15.59
C THR A 59 -5.88 2.66 -15.44
N ALA A 60 -4.95 1.96 -16.10
CA ALA A 60 -4.80 0.51 -15.94
C ALA A 60 -4.22 0.16 -14.57
N ILE A 61 -3.24 0.93 -14.08
CA ILE A 61 -2.69 0.78 -12.73
C ILE A 61 -3.81 0.93 -11.70
N ALA A 62 -4.57 2.03 -11.75
CA ALA A 62 -5.65 2.29 -10.79
C ALA A 62 -6.69 1.14 -10.77
N ARG A 63 -7.07 0.65 -11.94
CA ARG A 63 -8.05 -0.44 -12.07
C ARG A 63 -7.54 -1.79 -11.57
N LEU A 64 -6.29 -2.14 -11.84
CA LEU A 64 -5.70 -3.35 -11.25
C LEU A 64 -5.53 -3.20 -9.72
N SER A 65 -5.30 -1.98 -9.24
CA SER A 65 -5.13 -1.70 -7.80
C SER A 65 -6.42 -1.85 -6.98
N GLU A 66 -7.58 -2.00 -7.63
CA GLU A 66 -8.82 -2.39 -6.95
C GLU A 66 -8.75 -3.82 -6.40
N ASP A 67 -7.93 -4.69 -7.02
CA ASP A 67 -7.64 -6.02 -6.51
C ASP A 67 -6.45 -5.95 -5.51
N PRO A 68 -6.60 -6.41 -4.26
CA PRO A 68 -5.54 -6.32 -3.25
C PRO A 68 -4.27 -7.11 -3.61
N ILE A 69 -4.37 -8.20 -4.37
CA ILE A 69 -3.22 -9.01 -4.78
C ILE A 69 -2.41 -8.21 -5.78
N ASP A 70 -3.05 -7.65 -6.81
CA ASP A 70 -2.39 -6.81 -7.79
C ASP A 70 -1.82 -5.54 -7.13
N HIS A 71 -2.60 -4.87 -6.29
CA HIS A 71 -2.15 -3.68 -5.53
C HIS A 71 -0.84 -3.98 -4.81
N SER A 72 -0.78 -5.05 -4.02
CA SER A 72 0.43 -5.43 -3.28
C SER A 72 1.58 -5.99 -4.14
N THR A 73 1.29 -6.47 -5.35
CA THR A 73 2.31 -7.00 -6.28
C THR A 73 3.04 -5.87 -7.00
N MET A 74 2.40 -4.70 -7.17
CA MET A 74 2.91 -3.58 -7.97
C MET A 74 3.58 -2.47 -7.14
N ARG A 75 3.67 -2.60 -5.82
CA ARG A 75 4.28 -1.59 -4.92
C ARG A 75 4.50 -2.11 -3.50
N THR A 76 5.24 -1.33 -2.72
CA THR A 76 5.31 -1.51 -1.26
C THR A 76 3.97 -1.19 -0.62
N THR A 77 3.57 -1.96 0.39
CA THR A 77 2.37 -1.65 1.20
C THR A 77 2.73 -1.67 2.67
N CYS A 78 2.20 -0.71 3.45
CA CYS A 78 2.43 -0.61 4.88
C CYS A 78 1.10 -0.52 5.62
N VAL A 79 0.93 -1.30 6.68
CA VAL A 79 -0.29 -1.31 7.48
C VAL A 79 0.04 -1.36 8.96
N ALA A 80 -0.67 -0.55 9.76
CA ALA A 80 -0.60 -0.63 11.21
C ALA A 80 -1.30 -1.91 11.69
N THR A 81 -0.59 -2.78 12.39
CA THR A 81 -1.11 -4.09 12.82
C THR A 81 -1.31 -4.20 14.33
N ARG A 82 -0.74 -3.27 15.11
CA ARG A 82 -0.94 -3.21 16.57
C ARG A 82 -0.85 -1.76 17.05
N LEU A 83 -1.67 -1.43 18.05
CA LEU A 83 -1.70 -0.12 18.70
C LEU A 83 -1.79 -0.31 20.22
N ASN A 84 -0.99 0.44 20.99
CA ASN A 84 -1.07 0.54 22.45
C ASN A 84 -0.95 2.03 22.83
N ALA A 85 -1.94 2.58 23.54
CA ALA A 85 -1.95 4.02 23.83
C ALA A 85 -2.77 4.38 25.08
N GLY A 86 -2.23 5.30 25.90
CA GLY A 86 -2.84 5.70 27.16
C GLY A 86 -2.67 4.68 28.30
N HIS A 87 -2.98 5.10 29.52
CA HIS A 87 -2.86 4.26 30.73
C HIS A 87 -4.02 4.43 31.73
N ALA A 88 -4.83 5.48 31.62
CA ALA A 88 -5.99 5.74 32.47
C ALA A 88 -7.04 6.57 31.72
N ASN A 89 -8.31 6.46 32.13
CA ASN A 89 -9.45 7.06 31.43
C ASN A 89 -9.53 8.59 31.57
N ASN A 90 -8.97 9.15 32.64
CA ASN A 90 -9.07 10.55 33.02
C ASN A 90 -7.70 11.23 33.15
N ALA A 91 -6.66 10.67 32.52
CA ALA A 91 -5.32 11.23 32.49
C ALA A 91 -4.91 11.58 31.06
N LEU A 92 -4.12 12.65 30.91
CA LEU A 92 -3.51 12.96 29.61
C LEU A 92 -2.50 11.87 29.23
N PRO A 93 -2.67 11.22 28.07
CA PRO A 93 -1.83 10.10 27.68
C PRO A 93 -0.40 10.58 27.37
N GLN A 94 0.57 10.04 28.11
CA GLN A 94 1.99 10.37 27.95
C GLN A 94 2.67 9.52 26.85
N MET A 95 2.08 8.38 26.47
CA MET A 95 2.67 7.45 25.50
C MET A 95 1.60 6.85 24.58
N ALA A 96 1.98 6.69 23.32
CA ALA A 96 1.27 5.90 22.33
C ALA A 96 2.33 5.21 21.43
N GLN A 97 2.11 3.94 21.10
CA GLN A 97 2.98 3.15 20.24
C GLN A 97 2.15 2.34 19.26
N ALA A 98 2.62 2.23 18.02
CA ALA A 98 2.06 1.33 17.03
C ALA A 98 3.15 0.47 16.39
N ASN A 99 2.74 -0.72 15.95
CA ASN A 99 3.54 -1.57 15.08
C ASN A 99 3.01 -1.44 13.65
N VAL A 100 3.87 -1.07 12.71
CA VAL A 100 3.56 -1.00 11.28
C VAL A 100 4.32 -2.11 10.58
N ASN A 101 3.59 -2.96 9.86
CA ASN A 101 4.18 -4.01 9.04
C ASN A 101 4.15 -3.58 7.57
N CYS A 102 5.30 -3.64 6.92
CA CYS A 102 5.44 -3.28 5.51
C CYS A 102 5.85 -4.49 4.69
N ARG A 103 5.13 -4.72 3.59
CA ARG A 103 5.54 -5.64 2.52
C ARG A 103 6.30 -4.82 1.48
N ILE A 104 7.62 -4.88 1.57
CA ILE A 104 8.50 -4.11 0.69
C ILE A 104 8.46 -4.72 -0.71
N PHE A 105 8.31 -3.87 -1.72
CA PHE A 105 8.40 -4.28 -3.12
C PHE A 105 9.79 -4.92 -3.36
N PRO A 106 9.85 -6.12 -3.98
CA PRO A 106 11.14 -6.78 -4.20
C PRO A 106 12.06 -5.95 -5.11
N GLY A 107 13.24 -5.58 -4.62
CA GLY A 107 14.23 -4.78 -5.37
C GLY A 107 14.75 -3.54 -4.63
N HIS A 108 14.27 -3.29 -3.40
CA HIS A 108 14.82 -2.31 -2.46
C HIS A 108 15.58 -2.98 -1.31
#